data_AF-A0A9D7RJT8-F1
#
_entry.id   AF-A0A9D7RJT8-F1
#
_cell.length_a   1.000
_cell.length_b   1.000
_cell.length_c   1.000
_cell.angle_alpha   90.00
_cell.angle_beta   90.00
_cell.angle_gamma   90.00
#
_symmetry.space_group_name_H-M   'P 1'
#
loop_
_entity.id
_entity.type
_entity.pdbx_description
1 polymer ?
#
loop_
_entity_poly.entity_id
_entity_poly.type
_entity_poly.pdbx_seq_one_letter_code
_entity_poly.pdbx_strand_id
1 'polypeptide(L)'
;MNEQGDFSHVLINKGSKTKTFDQNITVEGLHIIVNGMDVRKFVEAYGLHGQLAFFYVKDLKIERFRCLDLGKAQYGIHVCTFEDLIIDDVIIKGQKDGVHLGRGKRFTIRNGVFQTFDDAIALNAHDYATGNPELGWIENGVIENCHDLNAENTTGYFCRILAGAWIDWDPGMEVQQSDAVVSNGRLYRVQAKPDGTLYKSLTQPSHEKGSMVLDGINWGVVQDEVTYTAGVRNVVFRNIFLEKPRIGLSIHFDNDKYSRSYYPGAAIPLQEQLVFDNVRVLHDQAIPLLSIATPVNMVTLSNCHIRNNRIHFLSNKAMRDYLKTSILIYGCNFEHQGPMDLLVNAVEDKVVLLKTFGNVALYDDFLARIVGGKGKMVVESDLPGLKVK
;
A
#
# COMPACT_ATOMS: atom_id res chain seq x y z
N MET A 1 -13.58 -15.37 -27.92
CA MET A 1 -12.55 -15.13 -28.96
C MET A 1 -11.20 -15.57 -28.42
N ASN A 2 -10.46 -16.36 -29.19
CA ASN A 2 -9.02 -16.58 -29.04
C ASN A 2 -8.42 -16.42 -30.45
N GLU A 3 -7.78 -15.28 -30.71
CA GLU A 3 -7.02 -15.01 -31.93
C GLU A 3 -5.90 -13.99 -31.60
N GLN A 4 -4.66 -14.32 -31.25
CA GLN A 4 -3.94 -15.61 -31.25
C GLN A 4 -2.81 -15.58 -30.18
N GLY A 5 -3.16 -15.38 -28.90
CA GLY A 5 -2.19 -15.50 -27.79
C GLY A 5 -2.59 -14.72 -26.55
N ASP A 6 -2.12 -15.15 -25.38
CA ASP A 6 -2.44 -14.43 -24.15
C ASP A 6 -1.79 -13.06 -24.12
N PHE A 7 -2.60 -12.05 -23.78
CA PHE A 7 -2.19 -10.68 -23.54
C PHE A 7 -2.23 -10.36 -22.04
N SER A 8 -1.40 -9.41 -21.59
CA SER A 8 -1.39 -8.95 -20.20
C SER A 8 -2.19 -7.66 -19.99
N HIS A 9 -2.60 -6.95 -21.04
CA HIS A 9 -3.26 -5.65 -20.87
C HIS A 9 -4.40 -5.51 -21.86
N VAL A 10 -5.59 -5.12 -21.39
CA VAL A 10 -6.68 -4.67 -22.27
C VAL A 10 -6.32 -3.29 -22.83
N LEU A 11 -5.82 -2.40 -21.96
CA LEU A 11 -5.28 -1.10 -22.36
C LEU A 11 -3.92 -0.85 -21.71
N ILE A 12 -3.01 -0.28 -22.51
CA ILE A 12 -1.70 0.23 -22.08
C ILE A 12 -1.31 1.45 -22.90
N ASN A 13 -0.69 2.46 -22.27
CA ASN A 13 -0.23 3.66 -22.98
C ASN A 13 1.09 3.40 -23.73
N LYS A 14 1.27 4.06 -24.88
CA LYS A 14 2.39 3.86 -25.81
C LYS A 14 3.75 4.06 -25.14
N GLY A 15 3.85 5.07 -24.29
CA GLY A 15 5.04 5.48 -23.57
C GLY A 15 5.49 4.52 -22.47
N SER A 16 4.67 3.54 -22.10
CA SER A 16 5.02 2.52 -21.10
C SER A 16 6.34 1.80 -21.43
N LYS A 17 6.53 1.42 -22.70
CA LYS A 17 7.72 0.68 -23.15
C LYS A 17 8.98 1.55 -23.25
N THR A 18 8.80 2.84 -23.50
CA THR A 18 9.89 3.79 -23.73
C THR A 18 10.17 4.70 -22.54
N LYS A 19 9.40 4.57 -21.45
CA LYS A 19 9.46 5.45 -20.28
C LYS A 19 9.29 6.93 -20.63
N THR A 20 8.39 7.21 -21.57
CA THR A 20 8.07 8.56 -22.03
C THR A 20 6.67 8.93 -21.57
N PHE A 21 6.49 10.14 -21.04
CA PHE A 21 5.17 10.57 -20.57
C PHE A 21 4.17 10.70 -21.71
N ASP A 22 3.11 9.90 -21.67
CA ASP A 22 1.87 10.19 -22.39
C ASP A 22 0.96 11.08 -21.52
N GLN A 23 0.10 11.88 -22.14
CA GLN A 23 -0.69 12.88 -21.41
C GLN A 23 -2.13 12.97 -21.92
N ASN A 24 -3.04 13.45 -21.08
CA ASN A 24 -4.44 13.73 -21.41
C ASN A 24 -5.19 12.48 -21.90
N ILE A 25 -5.06 11.38 -21.17
CA ILE A 25 -5.69 10.10 -21.52
C ILE A 25 -6.99 9.96 -20.73
N THR A 26 -8.07 9.58 -21.42
CA THR A 26 -9.36 9.28 -20.77
C THR A 26 -9.85 7.90 -21.20
N VAL A 27 -10.23 7.08 -20.22
CA VAL A 27 -10.96 5.82 -20.40
C VAL A 27 -12.31 5.98 -19.71
N GLU A 28 -13.40 5.90 -20.46
CA GLU A 28 -14.73 6.18 -19.93
C GLU A 28 -15.71 5.06 -20.31
N GLY A 29 -16.45 4.54 -19.32
CA GLY A 29 -17.52 3.56 -19.53
C GLY A 29 -17.05 2.17 -20.00
N LEU A 30 -15.77 1.86 -19.82
CA LEU A 30 -15.21 0.56 -20.24
C LEU A 30 -15.64 -0.54 -19.28
N HIS A 31 -16.29 -1.58 -19.82
CA HIS A 31 -16.63 -2.80 -19.09
C HIS A 31 -15.82 -3.96 -19.67
N ILE A 32 -15.10 -4.69 -18.82
CA ILE A 32 -14.35 -5.88 -19.22
C ILE A 32 -14.87 -7.12 -18.52
N ILE A 33 -14.72 -8.25 -19.21
CA ILE A 33 -14.89 -9.59 -18.65
C ILE A 33 -13.54 -10.27 -18.87
N VAL A 34 -12.85 -10.63 -17.78
CA VAL A 34 -11.52 -11.26 -17.82
C VAL A 34 -11.62 -12.63 -18.48
N ASN A 35 -12.68 -13.39 -18.20
CA ASN A 35 -12.97 -14.68 -18.83
C ASN A 35 -11.76 -15.65 -18.82
N GLY A 36 -11.02 -15.67 -17.72
CA GLY A 36 -9.82 -16.49 -17.54
C GLY A 36 -8.53 -15.97 -18.20
N MET A 37 -8.56 -14.85 -18.92
CA MET A 37 -7.38 -14.18 -19.48
C MET A 37 -6.63 -13.40 -18.40
N ASP A 38 -5.89 -14.13 -17.58
CA ASP A 38 -5.22 -13.61 -16.38
C ASP A 38 -3.73 -13.99 -16.39
N VAL A 39 -2.93 -13.18 -17.08
CA VAL A 39 -1.56 -13.53 -17.48
C VAL A 39 -0.56 -12.45 -17.07
N ARG A 40 0.60 -12.89 -16.56
CA ARG A 40 1.73 -12.01 -16.16
C ARG A 40 2.95 -12.28 -17.06
N LYS A 41 3.08 -11.55 -18.17
CA LYS A 41 4.25 -11.66 -19.08
C LYS A 41 5.22 -10.48 -19.02
N PHE A 42 4.81 -9.34 -18.46
CA PHE A 42 5.63 -8.13 -18.30
C PHE A 42 6.31 -7.65 -19.60
N VAL A 43 5.62 -7.74 -20.73
CA VAL A 43 6.22 -7.49 -22.06
C VAL A 43 6.60 -6.03 -22.25
N GLU A 44 5.78 -5.11 -21.74
CA GLU A 44 5.94 -3.67 -21.93
C GLU A 44 6.85 -3.05 -20.88
N ALA A 45 6.72 -3.48 -19.62
CA ALA A 45 7.61 -3.10 -18.53
C ALA A 45 7.62 -4.19 -17.45
N TYR A 46 8.81 -4.54 -16.94
CA TYR A 46 8.92 -5.49 -15.84
C TYR A 46 8.14 -4.99 -14.62
N GLY A 47 7.27 -5.84 -14.06
CA GLY A 47 6.39 -5.47 -12.94
C GLY A 47 5.06 -4.83 -13.32
N LEU A 48 4.83 -4.40 -14.58
CA LEU A 48 3.54 -3.86 -15.01
C LEU A 48 2.60 -4.99 -15.49
N HIS A 49 1.42 -5.13 -14.87
CA HIS A 49 0.52 -6.27 -15.16
C HIS A 49 -0.96 -6.05 -14.78
N GLY A 50 -1.48 -4.82 -14.86
CA GLY A 50 -2.92 -4.56 -14.68
C GLY A 50 -3.75 -4.84 -15.95
N GLN A 51 -5.03 -5.15 -15.80
CA GLN A 51 -5.97 -5.23 -16.94
C GLN A 51 -6.04 -3.88 -17.66
N LEU A 52 -6.17 -2.79 -16.90
CA LEU A 52 -5.82 -1.44 -17.32
C LEU A 52 -4.46 -1.08 -16.74
N ALA A 53 -3.46 -0.86 -17.60
CA ALA A 53 -2.11 -0.53 -17.17
C ALA A 53 -1.67 0.82 -17.73
N PHE A 54 -1.10 1.68 -16.89
CA PHE A 54 -0.54 2.95 -17.32
C PHE A 54 0.81 3.19 -16.63
N PHE A 55 1.82 3.55 -17.41
CA PHE A 55 3.17 3.80 -16.91
C PHE A 55 3.77 5.00 -17.62
N TYR A 56 4.35 5.94 -16.86
CA TYR A 56 4.74 7.26 -17.35
C TYR A 56 3.55 7.99 -17.99
N VAL A 57 2.64 8.50 -17.15
CA VAL A 57 1.42 9.18 -17.60
C VAL A 57 1.16 10.48 -16.85
N LYS A 58 0.61 11.49 -17.52
CA LYS A 58 0.07 12.70 -16.88
C LYS A 58 -1.36 13.01 -17.28
N ASP A 59 -2.19 13.54 -16.38
CA ASP A 59 -3.61 13.81 -16.65
C ASP A 59 -4.32 12.56 -17.21
N LEU A 60 -4.38 11.51 -16.38
CA LEU A 60 -5.09 10.27 -16.67
C LEU A 60 -6.44 10.26 -15.96
N LYS A 61 -7.51 9.99 -16.70
CA LYS A 61 -8.86 9.81 -16.17
C LYS A 61 -9.40 8.43 -16.53
N ILE A 62 -9.84 7.69 -15.52
CA ILE A 62 -10.51 6.41 -15.69
C ILE A 62 -11.86 6.52 -14.99
N GLU A 63 -12.94 6.55 -15.77
CA GLU A 63 -14.29 6.79 -15.27
C GLU A 63 -15.21 5.63 -15.66
N ARG A 64 -16.06 5.21 -14.72
CA ARG A 64 -17.10 4.20 -14.99
C ARG A 64 -16.55 2.85 -15.45
N PHE A 65 -15.38 2.46 -14.94
CA PHE A 65 -14.78 1.17 -15.25
C PHE A 65 -15.46 0.03 -14.49
N ARG A 66 -15.73 -1.09 -15.16
CA ARG A 66 -16.35 -2.28 -14.57
C ARG A 66 -15.54 -3.54 -14.90
N CYS A 67 -15.17 -4.30 -13.86
CA CYS A 67 -14.54 -5.61 -13.98
C CYS A 67 -15.07 -6.49 -12.85
N LEU A 68 -15.91 -7.47 -13.17
CA LEU A 68 -16.66 -8.24 -12.16
C LEU A 68 -16.10 -9.66 -11.91
N ASP A 69 -15.09 -10.06 -12.69
CA ASP A 69 -14.49 -11.38 -12.68
C ASP A 69 -12.95 -11.30 -12.66
N LEU A 70 -12.39 -10.31 -11.97
CA LEU A 70 -10.94 -10.12 -11.89
C LEU A 70 -10.25 -11.40 -11.42
N GLY A 71 -9.23 -11.83 -12.18
CA GLY A 71 -8.44 -13.03 -11.90
C GLY A 71 -7.56 -12.90 -10.64
N LYS A 72 -6.64 -13.85 -10.47
CA LYS A 72 -5.69 -13.96 -9.34
C LYS A 72 -4.32 -13.35 -9.65
N ALA A 73 -3.98 -13.18 -10.92
CA ALA A 73 -2.63 -12.83 -11.35
C ALA A 73 -2.49 -11.32 -11.61
N GLN A 74 -3.54 -10.68 -12.13
CA GLN A 74 -3.51 -9.30 -12.61
C GLN A 74 -4.35 -8.33 -11.78
N TYR A 75 -3.87 -7.09 -11.66
CA TYR A 75 -4.62 -6.02 -11.00
C TYR A 75 -5.76 -5.51 -11.91
N GLY A 76 -6.82 -4.95 -11.35
CA GLY A 76 -7.88 -4.32 -12.15
C GLY A 76 -7.36 -3.09 -12.88
N ILE A 77 -6.82 -2.13 -12.12
CA ILE A 77 -6.15 -0.93 -12.62
C ILE A 77 -4.74 -0.88 -12.02
N HIS A 78 -3.72 -0.70 -12.84
CA HIS A 78 -2.33 -0.53 -12.41
C HIS A 78 -1.75 0.75 -13.00
N VAL A 79 -1.39 1.72 -12.16
CA VAL A 79 -0.75 2.97 -12.61
C VAL A 79 0.55 3.21 -11.85
N CYS A 80 1.66 3.46 -12.56
CA CYS A 80 2.97 3.74 -11.97
C CYS A 80 3.65 4.91 -12.69
N THR A 81 4.48 5.68 -11.99
CA THR A 81 5.12 6.91 -12.49
C THR A 81 4.10 7.84 -13.13
N PHE A 82 3.20 8.39 -12.30
CA PHE A 82 2.10 9.24 -12.74
C PHE A 82 2.09 10.64 -12.10
N GLU A 83 1.38 11.56 -12.74
CA GLU A 83 1.09 12.89 -12.24
C GLU A 83 -0.33 13.28 -12.67
N ASP A 84 -1.20 13.74 -11.76
CA ASP A 84 -2.61 14.05 -12.06
C ASP A 84 -3.42 12.82 -12.53
N LEU A 85 -3.87 12.01 -11.57
CA LEU A 85 -4.66 10.80 -11.79
C LEU A 85 -6.07 10.94 -11.20
N ILE A 86 -7.10 10.64 -11.99
CA ILE A 86 -8.48 10.49 -11.52
C ILE A 86 -8.97 9.08 -11.86
N ILE A 87 -9.44 8.37 -10.84
CA ILE A 87 -10.19 7.12 -10.97
C ILE A 87 -11.54 7.37 -10.32
N ASP A 88 -12.62 7.33 -11.09
CA ASP A 88 -13.96 7.72 -10.63
C ASP A 88 -15.01 6.68 -11.02
N ASP A 89 -15.92 6.39 -10.10
CA ASP A 89 -17.03 5.46 -10.26
C ASP A 89 -16.53 4.12 -10.83
N VAL A 90 -15.81 3.33 -10.04
CA VAL A 90 -15.35 1.99 -10.46
C VAL A 90 -16.09 0.91 -9.72
N ILE A 91 -16.37 -0.22 -10.39
CA ILE A 91 -16.83 -1.45 -9.70
C ILE A 91 -15.89 -2.57 -10.07
N ILE A 92 -15.13 -3.06 -9.09
CA ILE A 92 -14.15 -4.11 -9.28
C ILE A 92 -14.40 -5.25 -8.30
N LYS A 93 -14.60 -6.45 -8.84
CA LYS A 93 -14.80 -7.69 -8.08
C LYS A 93 -13.90 -8.78 -8.61
N GLY A 94 -13.39 -9.61 -7.72
CA GLY A 94 -12.58 -10.77 -8.09
C GLY A 94 -11.46 -11.07 -7.11
N GLN A 95 -10.40 -11.69 -7.59
CA GLN A 95 -9.44 -12.39 -6.73
C GLN A 95 -8.14 -11.61 -6.47
N LYS A 96 -7.96 -10.45 -7.11
CA LYS A 96 -6.73 -9.66 -7.05
C LYS A 96 -6.99 -8.18 -6.80
N ASP A 97 -5.93 -7.39 -6.72
CA ASP A 97 -5.98 -5.99 -6.32
C ASP A 97 -6.87 -5.16 -7.26
N GLY A 98 -7.75 -4.33 -6.70
CA GLY A 98 -8.67 -3.51 -7.48
C GLY A 98 -7.94 -2.39 -8.22
N VAL A 99 -7.38 -1.45 -7.45
CA VAL A 99 -6.52 -0.37 -7.94
C VAL A 99 -5.14 -0.51 -7.31
N HIS A 100 -4.11 -0.51 -8.13
CA HIS A 100 -2.73 -0.69 -7.69
C HIS A 100 -1.85 0.45 -8.21
N LEU A 101 -1.35 1.27 -7.29
CA LEU A 101 -0.53 2.44 -7.59
C LEU A 101 0.92 2.21 -7.18
N GLY A 102 1.83 2.51 -8.11
CA GLY A 102 3.24 2.74 -7.83
C GLY A 102 3.53 4.23 -7.61
N ARG A 103 4.81 4.63 -7.72
CA ARG A 103 5.23 6.03 -7.49
C ARG A 103 4.41 7.02 -8.32
N GLY A 104 4.09 8.18 -7.75
CA GLY A 104 3.33 9.22 -8.44
C GLY A 104 2.74 10.27 -7.51
N LYS A 105 2.11 11.30 -8.07
CA LYS A 105 1.59 12.42 -7.26
C LYS A 105 0.30 13.02 -7.82
N ARG A 106 -0.47 13.65 -6.92
CA ARG A 106 -1.74 14.33 -7.23
C ARG A 106 -2.75 13.38 -7.82
N PHE A 107 -3.42 12.61 -6.96
CA PHE A 107 -4.40 11.61 -7.40
C PHE A 107 -5.72 11.71 -6.63
N THR A 108 -6.78 11.26 -7.28
CA THR A 108 -8.10 11.05 -6.68
C THR A 108 -8.63 9.68 -7.11
N ILE A 109 -8.98 8.84 -6.14
CA ILE A 109 -9.78 7.63 -6.36
C ILE A 109 -11.11 7.89 -5.66
N ARG A 110 -12.22 7.87 -6.38
CA ARG A 110 -13.52 8.13 -5.77
C ARG A 110 -14.68 7.31 -6.32
N ASN A 111 -15.73 7.21 -5.52
CA ASN A 111 -16.97 6.50 -5.87
C ASN A 111 -16.72 5.02 -6.22
N GLY A 112 -15.69 4.40 -5.62
CA GLY A 112 -15.28 3.03 -5.92
C GLY A 112 -16.07 1.99 -5.12
N VAL A 113 -16.46 0.90 -5.76
CA VAL A 113 -17.09 -0.27 -5.12
C VAL A 113 -16.22 -1.49 -5.35
N PHE A 114 -15.72 -2.06 -4.26
CA PHE A 114 -14.74 -3.15 -4.29
C PHE A 114 -15.30 -4.40 -3.62
N GLN A 115 -15.13 -5.55 -4.27
CA GLN A 115 -15.35 -6.87 -3.69
C GLN A 115 -14.18 -7.80 -4.09
N THR A 116 -12.97 -7.42 -3.66
CA THR A 116 -11.72 -8.11 -3.96
C THR A 116 -11.30 -9.08 -2.85
N PHE A 117 -10.63 -10.18 -3.23
CA PHE A 117 -9.98 -11.12 -2.30
C PHE A 117 -8.64 -10.59 -1.77
N ASP A 118 -7.84 -9.99 -2.64
CA ASP A 118 -6.62 -9.26 -2.30
C ASP A 118 -6.97 -7.79 -1.98
N ASP A 119 -6.04 -6.85 -2.10
CA ASP A 119 -6.27 -5.44 -1.75
C ASP A 119 -7.41 -4.78 -2.56
N ALA A 120 -8.25 -3.92 -1.98
CA ALA A 120 -9.14 -3.09 -2.81
C ALA A 120 -8.33 -1.99 -3.50
N ILE A 121 -7.47 -1.32 -2.72
CA ILE A 121 -6.53 -0.31 -3.20
C ILE A 121 -5.14 -0.63 -2.64
N ALA A 122 -4.10 -0.55 -3.46
CA ALA A 122 -2.72 -0.70 -3.04
C ALA A 122 -1.94 0.56 -3.41
N LEU A 123 -1.35 1.21 -2.41
CA LEU A 123 -0.42 2.33 -2.55
C LEU A 123 0.99 1.80 -2.27
N ASN A 124 1.59 1.18 -3.28
CA ASN A 124 2.82 0.40 -3.13
C ASN A 124 4.02 1.18 -3.68
N ALA A 125 4.62 2.01 -2.83
CA ALA A 125 5.78 2.82 -3.15
C ALA A 125 7.08 1.99 -3.38
N HIS A 126 7.19 0.81 -2.74
CA HIS A 126 8.28 -0.16 -2.91
C HIS A 126 7.88 -1.46 -3.63
N ASP A 127 6.88 -2.17 -3.09
CA ASP A 127 6.33 -3.41 -3.69
C ASP A 127 7.27 -4.61 -3.89
N TYR A 128 6.76 -5.73 -4.37
CA TYR A 128 7.51 -6.86 -4.91
C TYR A 128 8.20 -6.47 -6.23
N ALA A 129 9.29 -7.14 -6.60
CA ALA A 129 9.96 -6.90 -7.88
C ALA A 129 9.02 -7.06 -9.09
N THR A 130 7.99 -7.90 -8.95
CA THR A 130 6.96 -8.14 -9.96
C THR A 130 5.70 -7.28 -9.77
N GLY A 131 5.66 -6.45 -8.72
CA GLY A 131 4.50 -5.68 -8.30
C GLY A 131 4.44 -4.29 -8.92
N ASN A 132 5.58 -3.62 -9.08
CA ASN A 132 5.67 -2.28 -9.65
C ASN A 132 6.91 -2.10 -10.55
N PRO A 133 6.79 -1.36 -11.67
CA PRO A 133 7.93 -1.06 -12.54
C PRO A 133 8.97 -0.12 -11.96
N GLU A 134 8.55 0.84 -11.12
CA GLU A 134 9.43 1.85 -10.51
C GLU A 134 9.07 2.11 -9.05
N LEU A 135 10.06 2.56 -8.28
CA LEU A 135 9.96 2.80 -6.85
C LEU A 135 10.04 4.30 -6.54
N GLY A 136 9.32 4.72 -5.52
CA GLY A 136 9.34 6.10 -5.08
C GLY A 136 8.04 6.52 -4.43
N TRP A 137 7.95 7.79 -4.07
CA TRP A 137 6.87 8.33 -3.27
C TRP A 137 5.53 8.34 -4.01
N ILE A 138 4.46 8.07 -3.26
CA ILE A 138 3.06 8.27 -3.65
C ILE A 138 2.50 9.43 -2.83
N GLU A 139 2.07 10.50 -3.48
CA GLU A 139 1.90 11.78 -2.78
C GLU A 139 0.64 12.55 -3.15
N ASN A 140 0.12 13.30 -2.18
CA ASN A 140 -0.91 14.33 -2.39
C ASN A 140 -2.19 13.74 -3.00
N GLY A 141 -2.78 12.79 -2.29
CA GLY A 141 -3.88 11.97 -2.78
C GLY A 141 -5.16 12.11 -1.98
N VAL A 142 -6.30 11.85 -2.63
CA VAL A 142 -7.59 11.65 -1.98
C VAL A 142 -8.18 10.32 -2.42
N ILE A 143 -8.61 9.52 -1.46
CA ILE A 143 -9.43 8.32 -1.69
C ILE A 143 -10.76 8.59 -1.01
N GLU A 144 -11.84 8.72 -1.78
CA GLU A 144 -13.12 9.16 -1.20
C GLU A 144 -14.37 8.42 -1.69
N ASN A 145 -15.35 8.29 -0.81
CA ASN A 145 -16.63 7.65 -1.13
C ASN A 145 -16.48 6.24 -1.71
N CYS A 146 -15.66 5.41 -1.05
CA CYS A 146 -15.38 4.04 -1.49
C CYS A 146 -16.05 3.01 -0.56
N HIS A 147 -16.55 1.93 -1.15
CA HIS A 147 -17.22 0.82 -0.47
C HIS A 147 -16.42 -0.47 -0.60
N ASP A 148 -16.03 -1.08 0.52
CA ASP A 148 -15.44 -2.41 0.59
C ASP A 148 -16.52 -3.43 0.99
N LEU A 149 -17.18 -3.98 -0.03
CA LEU A 149 -18.31 -4.89 0.13
C LEU A 149 -17.87 -6.18 0.79
N ASN A 150 -18.75 -6.76 1.60
CA ASN A 150 -18.49 -8.04 2.25
C ASN A 150 -18.20 -9.16 1.23
N ALA A 151 -17.38 -10.13 1.62
CA ALA A 151 -17.07 -11.34 0.85
C ALA A 151 -16.79 -12.50 1.80
N GLU A 152 -17.00 -13.74 1.34
CA GLU A 152 -16.80 -14.94 2.17
C GLU A 152 -15.36 -15.09 2.67
N ASN A 153 -14.38 -14.74 1.83
CA ASN A 153 -12.96 -14.91 2.12
C ASN A 153 -12.16 -13.72 1.60
N THR A 154 -11.02 -13.46 2.24
CA THR A 154 -10.09 -12.39 1.89
C THR A 154 -8.71 -12.68 2.45
N THR A 155 -7.68 -12.15 1.80
CA THR A 155 -6.30 -12.13 2.33
C THR A 155 -5.74 -10.71 2.40
N GLY A 156 -6.19 -9.82 1.52
CA GLY A 156 -5.70 -8.44 1.45
C GLY A 156 -6.42 -7.51 2.41
N TYR A 157 -6.31 -6.22 2.12
CA TYR A 157 -6.76 -5.09 2.92
C TYR A 157 -7.74 -4.21 2.15
N PHE A 158 -8.47 -3.31 2.81
CA PHE A 158 -9.12 -2.26 2.03
C PHE A 158 -8.07 -1.40 1.34
N CYS A 159 -7.06 -0.94 2.10
CA CYS A 159 -5.89 -0.29 1.52
C CYS A 159 -4.57 -0.85 2.03
N ARG A 160 -3.69 -1.28 1.12
CA ARG A 160 -2.26 -1.50 1.42
C ARG A 160 -1.49 -0.21 1.23
N ILE A 161 -0.55 0.07 2.12
CA ILE A 161 0.41 1.17 2.03
C ILE A 161 1.80 0.61 2.32
N LEU A 162 2.63 0.49 1.28
CA LEU A 162 3.90 -0.21 1.35
C LEU A 162 5.07 0.73 1.04
N ALA A 163 5.85 1.03 2.07
CA ALA A 163 7.04 1.87 1.99
C ALA A 163 8.31 1.02 1.79
N GLY A 164 9.45 1.65 1.56
CA GLY A 164 10.74 0.95 1.52
C GLY A 164 11.95 1.89 1.48
N ALA A 165 13.12 1.34 1.74
CA ALA A 165 14.39 2.06 1.67
C ALA A 165 15.55 1.10 1.40
N TRP A 166 16.59 1.64 0.76
CA TRP A 166 17.76 0.88 0.33
C TRP A 166 19.02 1.75 0.37
N ILE A 167 20.16 1.14 0.03
CA ILE A 167 21.49 1.75 0.10
C ILE A 167 22.20 1.66 -1.26
N ASP A 168 23.37 2.30 -1.34
CA ASP A 168 24.32 2.06 -2.42
C ASP A 168 24.86 0.63 -2.39
N TRP A 169 25.19 0.11 -3.56
CA TRP A 169 25.85 -1.18 -3.70
C TRP A 169 27.25 -1.14 -3.09
N ASP A 170 27.61 -2.21 -2.38
CA ASP A 170 28.97 -2.43 -1.86
C ASP A 170 29.38 -3.90 -2.08
N PRO A 171 30.66 -4.20 -2.39
CA PRO A 171 31.09 -5.58 -2.61
C PRO A 171 30.85 -6.46 -1.38
N GLY A 172 30.22 -7.60 -1.61
CA GLY A 172 29.92 -8.59 -0.59
C GLY A 172 28.58 -8.37 0.14
N MET A 173 27.78 -7.38 -0.26
CA MET A 173 26.45 -7.18 0.32
C MET A 173 25.54 -8.39 0.11
N GLU A 174 24.69 -8.68 1.11
CA GLU A 174 23.75 -9.80 1.06
C GLU A 174 22.38 -9.32 0.58
N VAL A 175 21.89 -9.93 -0.49
CA VAL A 175 20.62 -9.56 -1.12
C VAL A 175 19.73 -10.77 -1.35
N GLN A 176 18.43 -10.53 -1.42
CA GLN A 176 17.40 -11.53 -1.68
C GLN A 176 16.37 -11.00 -2.67
N GLN A 177 15.38 -11.83 -2.99
CA GLN A 177 14.30 -11.44 -3.88
C GLN A 177 13.68 -10.08 -3.50
N SER A 178 13.47 -9.24 -4.51
CA SER A 178 12.89 -7.89 -4.40
C SER A 178 13.75 -6.82 -3.71
N ASP A 179 14.94 -7.13 -3.19
CA ASP A 179 15.85 -6.10 -2.67
C ASP A 179 16.19 -5.10 -3.77
N ALA A 180 16.22 -3.82 -3.39
CA ALA A 180 16.62 -2.71 -4.24
C ALA A 180 18.01 -2.18 -3.82
N VAL A 181 18.80 -1.73 -4.78
CA VAL A 181 20.16 -1.20 -4.55
C VAL A 181 20.46 -0.09 -5.55
N VAL A 182 21.12 0.97 -5.10
CA VAL A 182 21.63 2.03 -5.99
C VAL A 182 23.02 1.65 -6.48
N SER A 183 23.25 1.69 -7.79
CA SER A 183 24.57 1.46 -8.37
C SER A 183 24.73 2.28 -9.64
N ASN A 184 25.90 2.91 -9.84
CA ASN A 184 26.21 3.67 -11.05
C ASN A 184 25.10 4.67 -11.47
N GLY A 185 24.53 5.36 -10.48
CA GLY A 185 23.47 6.35 -10.68
C GLY A 185 22.11 5.77 -11.07
N ARG A 186 21.86 4.48 -10.88
CA ARG A 186 20.60 3.80 -11.22
C ARG A 186 20.11 2.93 -10.07
N LEU A 187 18.82 2.61 -10.10
CA LEU A 187 18.23 1.65 -9.19
C LEU A 187 18.16 0.27 -9.85
N TYR A 188 18.68 -0.74 -9.15
CA TYR A 188 18.57 -2.14 -9.52
C TYR A 188 17.73 -2.88 -8.51
N ARG A 189 17.09 -3.96 -8.95
CA ARG A 189 16.40 -4.90 -8.07
C ARG A 189 16.78 -6.34 -8.37
N VAL A 190 16.78 -7.17 -7.33
CA VAL A 190 16.89 -8.62 -7.48
C VAL A 190 15.58 -9.18 -8.01
N GLN A 191 15.67 -9.89 -9.13
CA GLN A 191 14.56 -10.57 -9.83
C GLN A 191 14.77 -12.09 -9.80
N ALA A 192 14.62 -12.66 -8.61
CA ALA A 192 14.78 -14.06 -8.26
C ALA A 192 13.44 -14.73 -7.86
N LYS A 193 13.50 -16.01 -7.51
CA LYS A 193 12.34 -16.73 -6.95
C LYS A 193 12.14 -16.32 -5.48
N PRO A 194 10.88 -16.23 -5.00
CA PRO A 194 10.61 -15.92 -3.60
C PRO A 194 10.75 -17.16 -2.70
N ASP A 195 11.93 -17.77 -2.69
CA ASP A 195 12.25 -18.99 -1.93
C ASP A 195 13.10 -18.73 -0.67
N GLY A 196 13.48 -17.46 -0.43
CA GLY A 196 14.28 -17.05 0.73
C GLY A 196 15.77 -17.22 0.52
N THR A 197 16.22 -17.49 -0.70
CA THR A 197 17.65 -17.54 -1.02
C THR A 197 18.30 -16.19 -0.78
N LEU A 198 19.36 -16.19 0.05
CA LEU A 198 20.28 -15.06 0.21
C LEU A 198 21.46 -15.24 -0.75
N TYR A 199 21.76 -14.19 -1.49
CA TYR A 199 22.87 -14.11 -2.42
C TYR A 199 23.91 -13.14 -1.90
N LYS A 200 25.18 -13.39 -2.23
CA LYS A 200 26.27 -12.45 -1.98
C LYS A 200 26.68 -11.79 -3.28
N SER A 201 26.47 -10.48 -3.40
CA SER A 201 26.85 -9.73 -4.60
C SER A 201 28.32 -9.30 -4.51
N LEU A 202 29.18 -9.86 -5.36
CA LEU A 202 30.60 -9.55 -5.44
C LEU A 202 30.93 -8.65 -6.64
N THR A 203 30.09 -8.71 -7.68
CA THR A 203 30.22 -7.98 -8.93
C THR A 203 29.19 -6.85 -8.98
N GLN A 204 29.65 -5.62 -9.18
CA GLN A 204 28.77 -4.45 -9.23
C GLN A 204 27.86 -4.49 -10.45
N PRO A 205 26.52 -4.34 -10.29
CA PRO A 205 25.63 -4.17 -11.45
C PRO A 205 25.84 -2.79 -12.09
N SER A 206 26.13 -2.78 -13.39
CA SER A 206 26.42 -1.55 -14.16
C SER A 206 25.73 -1.49 -15.53
N HIS A 207 24.95 -2.51 -15.89
CA HIS A 207 24.26 -2.59 -17.17
C HIS A 207 23.11 -1.57 -17.24
N GLU A 208 22.93 -0.95 -18.41
CA GLU A 208 22.04 0.21 -18.52
C GLU A 208 20.56 -0.14 -18.66
N LYS A 209 20.23 -1.36 -19.13
CA LYS A 209 18.86 -1.77 -19.43
C LYS A 209 18.65 -3.26 -19.23
N GLY A 210 17.40 -3.65 -19.03
CA GLY A 210 16.99 -5.06 -18.94
C GLY A 210 17.47 -5.68 -17.64
N SER A 211 17.85 -6.96 -17.71
CA SER A 211 18.43 -7.67 -16.58
C SER A 211 19.71 -8.40 -16.96
N MET A 212 20.56 -8.65 -15.96
CA MET A 212 21.82 -9.36 -16.11
C MET A 212 22.06 -10.25 -14.90
N VAL A 213 22.49 -11.49 -15.15
CA VAL A 213 22.88 -12.41 -14.08
C VAL A 213 24.34 -12.16 -13.70
N LEU A 214 24.57 -11.74 -12.46
CA LEU A 214 25.89 -11.54 -11.85
C LEU A 214 25.92 -12.28 -10.51
N ASP A 215 26.95 -13.08 -10.25
CA ASP A 215 27.06 -13.87 -9.01
C ASP A 215 25.84 -14.78 -8.72
N GLY A 216 25.14 -15.23 -9.76
CA GLY A 216 23.89 -15.99 -9.65
C GLY A 216 22.65 -15.13 -9.31
N ILE A 217 22.81 -13.82 -9.23
CA ILE A 217 21.75 -12.83 -8.97
C ILE A 217 21.28 -12.27 -10.29
N ASN A 218 19.99 -12.42 -10.61
CA ASN A 218 19.39 -11.71 -11.74
C ASN A 218 19.07 -10.27 -11.32
N TRP A 219 19.96 -9.34 -11.64
CA TRP A 219 19.79 -7.91 -11.40
C TRP A 219 19.00 -7.29 -12.55
N GLY A 220 17.88 -6.62 -12.27
CA GLY A 220 17.14 -5.85 -13.25
C GLY A 220 17.22 -4.35 -12.99
N VAL A 221 17.41 -3.57 -14.05
CA VAL A 221 17.34 -2.10 -14.01
C VAL A 221 15.90 -1.67 -13.81
N VAL A 222 15.66 -0.86 -12.78
CA VAL A 222 14.33 -0.36 -12.41
C VAL A 222 14.12 1.06 -12.93
N GLN A 223 15.03 1.99 -12.63
CA GLN A 223 14.92 3.40 -13.01
C GLN A 223 16.30 4.05 -13.08
N ASP A 224 16.41 5.06 -13.95
CA ASP A 224 17.63 5.86 -14.14
C ASP A 224 17.75 6.99 -13.11
N GLU A 225 16.66 7.31 -12.40
CA GLU A 225 16.64 8.30 -11.33
C GLU A 225 16.87 7.61 -9.98
N VAL A 226 17.85 8.07 -9.21
CA VAL A 226 18.10 7.57 -7.86
C VAL A 226 17.12 8.17 -6.86
N THR A 227 16.48 7.30 -6.09
CA THR A 227 15.91 7.61 -4.77
C THR A 227 16.42 6.57 -3.78
N TYR A 228 16.44 6.87 -2.49
CA TYR A 228 16.86 5.94 -1.41
C TYR A 228 15.71 5.51 -0.50
N THR A 229 14.58 6.21 -0.62
CA THR A 229 13.38 5.96 0.18
C THR A 229 12.15 6.07 -0.71
N ALA A 230 11.13 5.31 -0.32
CA ALA A 230 9.82 5.32 -0.91
C ALA A 230 8.78 5.18 0.21
N GLY A 231 7.65 5.85 0.05
CA GLY A 231 6.58 5.82 1.02
C GLY A 231 5.37 6.58 0.52
N VAL A 232 4.41 6.81 1.42
CA VAL A 232 3.18 7.52 1.11
C VAL A 232 3.06 8.74 2.02
N ARG A 233 2.72 9.88 1.44
CA ARG A 233 2.52 11.11 2.20
C ARG A 233 1.40 12.01 1.69
N ASN A 234 0.78 12.73 2.62
CA ASN A 234 -0.30 13.68 2.35
C ASN A 234 -1.47 12.99 1.63
N VAL A 235 -2.02 11.93 2.22
CA VAL A 235 -3.16 11.18 1.66
C VAL A 235 -4.34 11.22 2.62
N VAL A 236 -5.49 11.59 2.08
CA VAL A 236 -6.76 11.65 2.80
C VAL A 236 -7.67 10.51 2.33
N PHE A 237 -8.16 9.72 3.27
CA PHE A 237 -9.24 8.76 3.09
C PHE A 237 -10.51 9.38 3.63
N ARG A 238 -11.51 9.63 2.78
CA ARG A 238 -12.75 10.32 3.17
C ARG A 238 -13.99 9.50 2.84
N ASN A 239 -14.98 9.40 3.72
CA ASN A 239 -16.24 8.71 3.44
C ASN A 239 -16.01 7.26 2.98
N ILE A 240 -15.33 6.46 3.79
CA ILE A 240 -15.02 5.06 3.45
C ILE A 240 -15.97 4.13 4.20
N PHE A 241 -16.52 3.13 3.52
CA PHE A 241 -17.47 2.17 4.09
C PHE A 241 -16.89 0.76 4.06
N LEU A 242 -16.66 0.18 5.24
CA LEU A 242 -15.97 -1.11 5.40
C LEU A 242 -16.94 -2.19 5.87
N GLU A 243 -17.52 -2.95 4.94
CA GLU A 243 -18.43 -4.07 5.24
C GLU A 243 -17.66 -5.39 5.42
N LYS A 244 -16.58 -5.57 4.67
CA LYS A 244 -15.76 -6.78 4.72
C LYS A 244 -14.92 -6.83 6.00
N PRO A 245 -14.97 -7.93 6.78
CA PRO A 245 -14.15 -8.08 7.98
C PRO A 245 -12.69 -8.41 7.63
N ARG A 246 -11.92 -7.39 7.27
CA ARG A 246 -10.46 -7.46 7.05
C ARG A 246 -9.77 -6.24 7.65
N ILE A 247 -8.43 -6.25 7.67
CA ILE A 247 -7.69 -5.06 8.10
C ILE A 247 -8.06 -3.92 7.13
N GLY A 248 -8.55 -2.81 7.69
CA GLY A 248 -8.93 -1.64 6.90
C GLY A 248 -7.73 -1.09 6.15
N LEU A 249 -6.71 -0.66 6.89
CA LEU A 249 -5.46 -0.18 6.31
C LEU A 249 -4.25 -0.85 6.91
N SER A 250 -3.40 -1.35 6.03
CA SER A 250 -2.12 -1.95 6.38
C SER A 250 -1.00 -1.05 5.91
N ILE A 251 -0.32 -0.41 6.87
CA ILE A 251 0.80 0.49 6.67
C ILE A 251 2.07 -0.27 7.08
N HIS A 252 2.82 -0.84 6.14
CA HIS A 252 3.90 -1.76 6.52
C HIS A 252 5.12 -1.72 5.59
N PHE A 253 6.13 -2.46 6.06
CA PHE A 253 7.24 -2.97 5.27
C PHE A 253 7.07 -4.48 5.14
N ASP A 254 7.51 -5.03 4.01
CA ASP A 254 7.74 -6.47 3.89
C ASP A 254 9.10 -6.81 4.50
N ASN A 255 9.15 -7.97 5.14
CA ASN A 255 10.39 -8.57 5.61
C ASN A 255 10.24 -10.09 5.67
N ASP A 256 10.15 -10.70 4.49
CA ASP A 256 9.99 -12.14 4.31
C ASP A 256 10.71 -12.61 3.03
N LYS A 257 10.42 -13.83 2.58
CA LYS A 257 11.03 -14.44 1.38
C LYS A 257 10.58 -13.80 0.05
N TYR A 258 9.48 -13.06 0.04
CA TYR A 258 8.96 -12.39 -1.15
C TYR A 258 9.57 -11.01 -1.32
N SER A 259 9.87 -10.33 -0.21
CA SER A 259 10.44 -8.99 -0.22
C SER A 259 11.05 -8.58 1.12
N ARG A 260 12.12 -7.79 1.04
CA ARG A 260 12.65 -6.99 2.13
C ARG A 260 12.56 -5.53 1.71
N SER A 261 11.54 -4.84 2.22
CA SER A 261 11.28 -3.44 1.87
C SER A 261 12.30 -2.47 2.46
N TYR A 262 12.94 -2.82 3.58
CA TYR A 262 13.96 -2.01 4.23
C TYR A 262 15.28 -2.78 4.25
N TYR A 263 16.27 -2.27 3.53
CA TYR A 263 17.62 -2.81 3.60
C TYR A 263 18.31 -2.34 4.90
N PRO A 264 18.99 -3.23 5.65
CA PRO A 264 19.67 -2.84 6.88
C PRO A 264 20.68 -1.69 6.68
N GLY A 265 20.53 -0.63 7.47
CA GLY A 265 21.40 0.56 7.39
C GLY A 265 20.92 1.63 6.41
N ALA A 266 19.83 1.40 5.68
CA ALA A 266 19.20 2.43 4.85
C ALA A 266 18.64 3.59 5.69
N ALA A 267 18.44 4.74 5.04
CA ALA A 267 17.69 5.84 5.65
C ALA A 267 16.27 5.37 5.97
N ILE A 268 15.80 5.68 7.17
CA ILE A 268 14.46 5.27 7.62
C ILE A 268 13.41 6.03 6.80
N PRO A 269 12.56 5.36 6.00
CA PRO A 269 11.51 6.04 5.25
C PRO A 269 10.34 6.30 6.20
N LEU A 270 9.93 7.55 6.30
CA LEU A 270 8.86 8.01 7.20
C LEU A 270 7.60 8.26 6.38
N GLN A 271 6.52 7.54 6.67
CA GLN A 271 5.23 7.84 6.06
C GLN A 271 4.58 9.03 6.75
N GLU A 272 3.92 9.91 5.99
CA GLU A 272 3.57 11.23 6.51
C GLU A 272 2.11 11.63 6.30
N GLN A 273 1.49 12.22 7.33
CA GLN A 273 0.22 12.92 7.22
C GLN A 273 -0.90 12.06 6.58
N LEU A 274 -1.21 10.92 7.20
CA LEU A 274 -2.33 10.07 6.79
C LEU A 274 -3.58 10.49 7.56
N VAL A 275 -4.64 10.85 6.82
CA VAL A 275 -5.90 11.35 7.39
C VAL A 275 -7.05 10.42 7.02
N PHE A 276 -7.87 10.09 8.00
CA PHE A 276 -9.05 9.24 7.91
C PHE A 276 -10.25 10.05 8.38
N ASP A 277 -11.09 10.47 7.45
CA ASP A 277 -12.23 11.34 7.71
C ASP A 277 -13.54 10.65 7.34
N ASN A 278 -14.43 10.46 8.32
CA ASN A 278 -15.69 9.72 8.13
C ASN A 278 -15.48 8.32 7.54
N VAL A 279 -14.53 7.57 8.10
CA VAL A 279 -14.42 6.12 7.86
C VAL A 279 -15.42 5.39 8.74
N ARG A 280 -16.21 4.50 8.15
CA ARG A 280 -17.29 3.76 8.81
C ARG A 280 -17.03 2.26 8.74
N VAL A 281 -16.80 1.66 9.90
CA VAL A 281 -16.78 0.21 10.02
C VAL A 281 -18.22 -0.30 10.15
N LEU A 282 -18.57 -1.27 9.31
CA LEU A 282 -19.91 -1.84 9.18
C LEU A 282 -19.98 -3.33 9.56
N HIS A 283 -18.93 -3.84 10.21
CA HIS A 283 -18.86 -5.19 10.77
C HIS A 283 -18.40 -5.17 12.24
N ASP A 284 -18.64 -6.24 12.98
CA ASP A 284 -18.32 -6.33 14.42
C ASP A 284 -17.09 -7.21 14.73
N GLN A 285 -16.44 -7.74 13.69
CA GLN A 285 -15.25 -8.59 13.84
C GLN A 285 -14.09 -7.82 14.46
N ALA A 286 -13.42 -8.46 15.44
CA ALA A 286 -12.32 -7.92 16.22
C ALA A 286 -11.01 -7.80 15.43
N ILE A 287 -10.98 -6.95 14.40
CA ILE A 287 -9.89 -6.84 13.42
C ILE A 287 -9.33 -5.41 13.42
N PRO A 288 -8.00 -5.20 13.27
CA PRO A 288 -7.44 -3.85 13.22
C PRO A 288 -8.06 -2.98 12.13
N LEU A 289 -8.41 -1.75 12.49
CA LEU A 289 -8.70 -0.71 11.49
C LEU A 289 -7.39 -0.27 10.84
N LEU A 290 -6.37 -0.03 11.65
CA LEU A 290 -5.02 0.29 11.21
C LEU A 290 -4.03 -0.74 11.75
N SER A 291 -3.26 -1.33 10.85
CA SER A 291 -2.12 -2.18 11.17
C SER A 291 -0.85 -1.48 10.70
N ILE A 292 0.05 -1.13 11.63
CA ILE A 292 1.21 -0.26 11.37
C ILE A 292 2.50 -1.01 11.73
N ALA A 293 3.31 -1.34 10.73
CA ALA A 293 4.58 -2.07 10.89
C ALA A 293 5.77 -1.33 10.24
N THR A 294 5.73 -0.02 10.26
CA THR A 294 6.67 0.90 9.61
C THR A 294 6.53 2.29 10.25
N PRO A 295 7.53 3.18 10.15
CA PRO A 295 7.45 4.53 10.70
C PRO A 295 6.36 5.38 10.03
N VAL A 296 5.56 6.02 10.87
CA VAL A 296 4.53 6.99 10.46
C VAL A 296 4.61 8.20 11.39
N ASN A 297 4.61 9.42 10.86
CA ASN A 297 4.71 10.61 11.71
C ASN A 297 3.38 10.99 12.39
N MET A 298 2.28 10.93 11.64
CA MET A 298 0.98 11.47 12.00
C MET A 298 -0.12 10.63 11.37
N VAL A 299 -1.05 10.20 12.20
CA VAL A 299 -2.29 9.54 11.81
C VAL A 299 -3.44 10.33 12.43
N THR A 300 -4.37 10.79 11.60
CA THR A 300 -5.56 11.52 12.09
C THR A 300 -6.82 10.73 11.77
N LEU A 301 -7.65 10.45 12.78
CA LEU A 301 -8.99 9.90 12.60
C LEU A 301 -9.99 10.99 13.01
N SER A 302 -10.85 11.39 12.09
CA SER A 302 -11.90 12.40 12.30
C SER A 302 -13.26 11.89 11.87
N ASN A 303 -14.29 12.15 12.66
CA ASN A 303 -15.68 11.85 12.28
C ASN A 303 -15.93 10.36 11.96
N CYS A 304 -15.08 9.46 12.44
CA CYS A 304 -15.16 8.04 12.12
C CYS A 304 -16.19 7.31 12.98
N HIS A 305 -16.75 6.24 12.43
CA HIS A 305 -17.57 5.28 13.15
C HIS A 305 -16.78 4.00 13.37
N ILE A 306 -16.39 3.76 14.61
CA ILE A 306 -15.47 2.70 15.02
C ILE A 306 -16.24 1.68 15.87
N ARG A 307 -16.11 0.40 15.52
CA ARG A 307 -16.69 -0.73 16.26
C ARG A 307 -15.58 -1.45 17.01
N ASN A 308 -15.56 -2.79 17.01
CA ASN A 308 -14.53 -3.59 17.65
C ASN A 308 -13.22 -3.60 16.85
N ASN A 309 -12.63 -2.43 16.62
CA ASN A 309 -11.44 -2.25 15.79
C ASN A 309 -10.37 -1.45 16.51
N ARG A 310 -9.12 -1.84 16.30
CA ARG A 310 -7.95 -1.29 16.99
C ARG A 310 -6.96 -0.63 16.03
N ILE A 311 -6.12 0.25 16.56
CA ILE A 311 -4.86 0.66 15.95
C ILE A 311 -3.76 -0.25 16.51
N HIS A 312 -3.06 -0.98 15.65
CA HIS A 312 -2.07 -1.97 16.08
C HIS A 312 -0.69 -1.65 15.50
N PHE A 313 0.27 -1.31 16.36
CA PHE A 313 1.68 -1.21 15.99
C PHE A 313 2.37 -2.56 16.16
N LEU A 314 3.00 -3.03 15.08
CA LEU A 314 3.71 -4.31 14.99
C LEU A 314 5.18 -4.08 14.66
N SER A 315 6.05 -5.00 15.06
CA SER A 315 7.42 -5.07 14.51
C SER A 315 7.51 -6.22 13.54
N ASN A 316 7.93 -5.95 12.31
CA ASN A 316 8.32 -6.99 11.36
C ASN A 316 9.83 -7.30 11.46
N LYS A 317 10.52 -6.74 12.46
CA LYS A 317 11.96 -6.87 12.72
C LYS A 317 12.87 -6.37 11.57
N ALA A 318 12.34 -5.67 10.58
CA ALA A 318 13.15 -5.09 9.50
C ALA A 318 14.09 -4.01 10.03
N MET A 319 13.64 -3.27 11.04
CA MET A 319 14.37 -2.18 11.65
C MET A 319 14.27 -2.20 13.17
N ARG A 320 15.16 -1.44 13.83
CA ARG A 320 15.18 -1.27 15.30
C ARG A 320 14.42 -0.03 15.75
N ASP A 321 14.51 1.06 14.99
CA ASP A 321 13.87 2.33 15.34
C ASP A 321 12.66 2.60 14.43
N TYR A 322 11.46 2.57 15.01
CA TYR A 322 10.21 2.85 14.29
C TYR A 322 9.77 4.32 14.40
N LEU A 323 10.68 5.19 14.88
CA LEU A 323 10.50 6.61 15.14
C LEU A 323 9.30 6.89 16.06
N LYS A 324 8.98 8.16 16.25
CA LYS A 324 7.80 8.60 17.01
C LYS A 324 6.59 8.72 16.09
N THR A 325 5.42 8.33 16.58
CA THR A 325 4.14 8.54 15.88
C THR A 325 3.21 9.38 16.74
N SER A 326 2.55 10.35 16.13
CA SER A 326 1.45 11.10 16.74
C SER A 326 0.13 10.60 16.16
N ILE A 327 -0.85 10.37 17.03
CA ILE A 327 -2.20 9.97 16.66
C ILE A 327 -3.16 10.99 17.23
N LEU A 328 -4.03 11.49 16.37
CA LEU A 328 -5.14 12.35 16.75
C LEU A 328 -6.47 11.66 16.41
N ILE A 329 -7.37 11.53 17.38
CA ILE A 329 -8.72 10.97 17.19
C ILE A 329 -9.77 11.95 17.69
N TYR A 330 -10.63 12.47 16.83
CA TYR A 330 -11.64 13.44 17.26
C TYR A 330 -12.96 13.34 16.50
N GLY A 331 -14.05 13.74 17.16
CA GLY A 331 -15.39 13.69 16.54
C GLY A 331 -15.85 12.28 16.20
N CYS A 332 -15.20 11.24 16.74
CA CYS A 332 -15.50 9.85 16.39
C CYS A 332 -16.58 9.26 17.32
N ASN A 333 -17.33 8.31 16.77
CA ASN A 333 -18.32 7.52 17.48
C ASN A 333 -17.79 6.10 17.70
N PHE A 334 -17.87 5.61 18.94
CA PHE A 334 -17.47 4.26 19.33
C PHE A 334 -18.71 3.41 19.62
N GLU A 335 -19.01 2.46 18.73
CA GLU A 335 -20.09 1.48 18.84
C GLU A 335 -19.51 0.13 19.26
N HIS A 336 -19.17 -0.01 20.54
CA HIS A 336 -18.71 -1.27 21.14
C HIS A 336 -19.13 -1.34 22.60
N GLN A 337 -19.64 -2.49 23.06
CA GLN A 337 -20.02 -2.71 24.45
C GLN A 337 -18.82 -3.20 25.27
N GLY A 338 -18.65 -2.62 26.46
CA GLY A 338 -17.57 -2.99 27.37
C GLY A 338 -16.17 -2.56 26.92
N PRO A 339 -15.11 -3.23 27.43
CA PRO A 339 -13.73 -2.85 27.14
C PRO A 339 -13.33 -3.10 25.67
N MET A 340 -12.65 -2.11 25.08
CA MET A 340 -12.08 -2.18 23.73
C MET A 340 -10.60 -1.83 23.75
N ASP A 341 -9.75 -2.65 23.12
CA ASP A 341 -8.35 -2.28 22.90
C ASP A 341 -8.28 -1.26 21.76
N LEU A 342 -8.31 0.03 22.10
CA LEU A 342 -8.24 1.11 21.11
C LEU A 342 -6.89 1.10 20.40
N LEU A 343 -5.81 0.91 21.17
CA LEU A 343 -4.46 0.97 20.68
C LEU A 343 -3.60 -0.13 21.31
N VAL A 344 -2.90 -0.88 20.45
CA VAL A 344 -1.91 -1.88 20.87
C VAL A 344 -0.54 -1.45 20.34
N ASN A 345 0.41 -1.23 21.25
CA ASN A 345 1.79 -0.91 20.89
C ASN A 345 2.71 -2.08 21.26
N ALA A 346 2.90 -3.00 20.32
CA ALA A 346 3.71 -4.20 20.50
C ALA A 346 5.20 -3.99 20.16
N VAL A 347 5.60 -2.78 19.76
CA VAL A 347 6.96 -2.47 19.32
C VAL A 347 7.77 -1.93 20.49
N GLU A 348 8.91 -2.57 20.77
CA GLU A 348 9.86 -2.15 21.81
C GLU A 348 10.37 -0.73 21.54
N ASP A 349 10.36 0.10 22.58
CA ASP A 349 10.79 1.51 22.57
C ASP A 349 10.03 2.47 21.62
N LYS A 350 9.08 1.98 20.82
CA LYS A 350 8.22 2.82 19.98
C LYS A 350 7.47 3.82 20.83
N VAL A 351 7.70 5.10 20.58
CA VAL A 351 6.93 6.18 21.19
C VAL A 351 5.69 6.47 20.35
N VAL A 352 4.53 6.44 20.98
CA VAL A 352 3.27 6.91 20.39
C VAL A 352 2.65 7.96 21.29
N LEU A 353 2.34 9.13 20.71
CA LEU A 353 1.51 10.14 21.34
C LEU A 353 0.07 9.96 20.88
N LEU A 354 -0.85 9.77 21.80
CA LEU A 354 -2.28 9.69 21.51
C LEU A 354 -2.98 10.91 22.09
N LYS A 355 -3.65 11.67 21.23
CA LYS A 355 -4.58 12.73 21.63
C LYS A 355 -5.99 12.39 21.17
N THR A 356 -6.97 12.48 22.06
CA THR A 356 -8.39 12.31 21.71
C THR A 356 -9.25 13.43 22.29
N PHE A 357 -10.24 13.92 21.52
CA PHE A 357 -11.24 14.89 22.00
C PHE A 357 -12.53 14.90 21.19
N GLY A 358 -13.65 15.29 21.81
CA GLY A 358 -14.93 15.42 21.14
C GLY A 358 -15.52 14.10 20.65
N ASN A 359 -15.17 12.98 21.30
CA ASN A 359 -15.63 11.65 20.90
C ASN A 359 -16.87 11.22 21.69
N VAL A 360 -17.69 10.33 21.10
CA VAL A 360 -18.90 9.79 21.73
C VAL A 360 -18.82 8.28 21.81
N ALA A 361 -19.04 7.71 22.99
CA ALA A 361 -19.30 6.28 23.15
C ALA A 361 -20.81 6.02 23.13
N LEU A 362 -21.27 5.03 22.35
CA LEU A 362 -22.69 4.75 22.21
C LEU A 362 -23.27 4.00 23.42
N TYR A 363 -22.44 3.24 24.12
CA TYR A 363 -22.85 2.42 25.27
C TYR A 363 -22.18 2.93 26.54
N ASP A 364 -22.94 2.99 27.63
CA ASP A 364 -22.48 3.50 28.93
C ASP A 364 -21.32 2.68 29.54
N ASP A 365 -21.20 1.41 29.16
CA ASP A 365 -20.18 0.48 29.65
C ASP A 365 -18.90 0.46 28.79
N PHE A 366 -18.84 1.26 27.72
CA PHE A 366 -17.65 1.35 26.86
C PHE A 366 -16.43 1.85 27.64
N LEU A 367 -15.30 1.16 27.47
CA LEU A 367 -14.01 1.58 28.03
C LEU A 367 -12.89 1.38 27.01
N ALA A 368 -12.24 2.47 26.59
CA ALA A 368 -11.04 2.39 25.78
C ALA A 368 -9.85 1.92 26.61
N ARG A 369 -9.06 1.01 26.06
CA ARG A 369 -7.82 0.48 26.66
C ARG A 369 -6.64 0.70 25.73
N ILE A 370 -5.49 0.91 26.33
CA ILE A 370 -4.20 0.87 25.64
C ILE A 370 -3.44 -0.34 26.14
N VAL A 371 -3.04 -1.20 25.21
CA VAL A 371 -2.18 -2.35 25.49
C VAL A 371 -0.76 -1.94 25.11
N GLY A 372 -0.05 -1.39 26.09
CA GLY A 372 1.38 -1.13 25.98
C GLY A 372 2.13 -2.42 26.27
N GLY A 373 2.75 -3.01 25.25
CA GLY A 373 3.75 -4.04 25.46
C GLY A 373 5.04 -3.40 25.98
N LYS A 374 6.11 -3.48 25.18
CA LYS A 374 7.40 -2.82 25.45
C LYS A 374 7.51 -1.39 24.89
N GLY A 375 6.45 -0.89 24.25
CA GLY A 375 6.42 0.46 23.68
C GLY A 375 6.05 1.54 24.71
N LYS A 376 6.34 2.81 24.38
CA LYS A 376 6.06 3.97 25.24
C LYS A 376 4.84 4.73 24.72
N MET A 377 3.94 5.08 25.64
CA MET A 377 2.69 5.78 25.33
C MET A 377 2.60 7.07 26.12
N VAL A 378 2.24 8.17 25.45
CA VAL A 378 1.85 9.42 26.10
C VAL A 378 0.43 9.73 25.66
N VAL A 379 -0.49 9.93 26.62
CA VAL A 379 -1.93 9.91 26.35
C VAL A 379 -2.58 11.17 26.93
N GLU A 380 -3.29 11.90 26.06
CA GLU A 380 -4.19 13.00 26.42
C GLU A 380 -5.57 12.64 25.83
N SER A 381 -6.50 12.13 26.64
CA SER A 381 -7.72 11.50 26.12
C SER A 381 -8.97 11.88 26.89
N ASP A 382 -10.06 12.15 26.15
CA ASP A 382 -11.41 12.36 26.68
C ASP A 382 -12.23 11.06 26.77
N LEU A 383 -11.78 9.99 26.13
CA LEU A 383 -12.46 8.70 26.12
C LEU A 383 -12.52 8.04 27.51
N PRO A 384 -13.66 7.42 27.88
CA PRO A 384 -13.75 6.55 29.06
C PRO A 384 -12.64 5.49 29.07
N GLY A 385 -12.06 5.21 30.24
CA GLY A 385 -10.94 4.27 30.40
C GLY A 385 -9.54 4.87 30.20
N LEU A 386 -9.41 6.01 29.51
CA LEU A 386 -8.13 6.67 29.23
C LEU A 386 -8.01 8.10 29.80
N LYS A 387 -9.03 8.60 30.49
CA LYS A 387 -8.97 9.88 31.19
C LYS A 387 -7.85 9.82 32.23
N VAL A 388 -6.92 10.75 32.16
CA VAL A 388 -5.92 10.95 33.21
C VAL A 388 -6.67 11.36 34.48
N LYS A 389 -6.49 10.60 35.56
CA LYS A 389 -7.01 10.97 36.89
C LYS A 389 -6.19 12.10 37.50
#